data_AF-A0A3D4BLD9-F1
#
_entry.id   AF-A0A3D4BLD9-F1
#
_cell.length_a   1.000
_cell.length_b   1.000
_cell.length_c   1.000
_cell.angle_alpha   90.00
_cell.angle_beta   90.00
_cell.angle_gamma   90.00
#
_symmetry.space_group_name_H-M   'P 1'
#
loop_
_entity.id
_entity.type
_entity.pdbx_description
1 polymer ?
#
loop_
_entity_poly.entity_id
_entity_poly.type
_entity_poly.pdbx_seq_one_letter_code
_entity_poly.pdbx_strand_id
1 'polypeptide(L)'
;MASKKYEEMSLNLIKAADIAIESIKKFPPKRESDGFWKHLVNCYQENKELIINAEPKFRNLTSLKYDYEVIFTQFQEGSGEDVEEFWRRIKEENLPFKRENKMAKILKRKKINNDIEYDFVTDVIVPYQQEGMITEEEVILLNTFLGNFENRKRK
;
A
#
# COMPACT_ATOMS: atom_id res chain seq x y z
N MET A 1 -11.19 -1.78 -30.38
CA MET A 1 -11.82 -1.17 -29.18
C MET A 1 -11.34 -1.93 -27.97
N ALA A 2 -11.14 -1.25 -26.84
CA ALA A 2 -10.77 -1.92 -25.60
C ALA A 2 -11.96 -2.71 -25.05
N SER A 3 -11.69 -3.69 -24.18
CA SER A 3 -12.77 -4.41 -23.51
C SER A 3 -13.39 -3.54 -22.42
N LYS A 4 -14.68 -3.72 -22.12
CA LYS A 4 -15.35 -3.05 -20.99
C LYS A 4 -14.59 -3.21 -19.66
N LYS A 5 -14.02 -4.40 -19.44
CA LYS A 5 -13.20 -4.72 -18.27
C LYS A 5 -11.91 -3.90 -18.22
N TYR A 6 -11.28 -3.63 -19.37
CA TYR A 6 -10.13 -2.74 -19.44
C TYR A 6 -10.54 -1.31 -19.09
N GLU A 7 -11.63 -0.80 -19.67
CA GLU A 7 -12.07 0.58 -19.45
C GLU A 7 -12.38 0.81 -17.97
N GLU A 8 -13.14 -0.09 -17.34
CA GLU A 8 -13.46 -0.02 -15.92
C GLU A 8 -12.19 -0.07 -15.04
N MET A 9 -11.27 -0.98 -15.32
CA MET A 9 -10.01 -1.07 -14.56
C MET A 9 -9.13 0.17 -14.76
N SER A 10 -9.07 0.71 -15.98
CA SER A 10 -8.29 1.92 -16.27
C SER A 10 -8.80 3.13 -15.49
N LEU A 11 -10.13 3.30 -15.39
CA LEU A 11 -10.75 4.37 -14.61
C LEU A 11 -10.46 4.22 -13.11
N ASN A 12 -10.55 2.99 -12.59
CA ASN A 12 -10.21 2.72 -11.20
C ASN A 12 -8.73 3.01 -10.90
N LEU A 13 -7.81 2.65 -11.81
CA LEU A 13 -6.38 2.94 -11.66
C LEU A 13 -6.07 4.43 -11.72
N ILE A 14 -6.69 5.17 -12.64
CA ILE A 14 -6.55 6.64 -12.70
C ILE A 14 -6.97 7.26 -11.37
N LYS A 15 -8.10 6.81 -10.81
CA LYS A 15 -8.59 7.29 -9.51
C LYS A 15 -7.62 6.94 -8.37
N ALA A 16 -7.06 5.74 -8.38
CA ALA A 16 -6.04 5.33 -7.42
C ALA A 16 -4.77 6.20 -7.53
N ALA A 17 -4.34 6.55 -8.74
CA ALA A 17 -3.21 7.46 -8.93
C ALA A 17 -3.48 8.87 -8.37
N ASP A 18 -4.70 9.39 -8.55
CA ASP A 18 -5.11 10.66 -7.95
C ASP A 18 -5.09 10.61 -6.42
N ILE A 19 -5.63 9.55 -5.83
CA ILE A 19 -5.58 9.32 -4.38
C ILE A 19 -4.12 9.26 -3.89
N ALA A 20 -3.24 8.53 -4.59
CA ALA A 20 -1.82 8.45 -4.25
C ALA A 20 -1.15 9.83 -4.20
N ILE A 21 -1.36 10.64 -5.23
CA ILE A 21 -0.82 12.01 -5.31
C ILE A 21 -1.32 12.86 -4.15
N GLU A 22 -2.62 12.80 -3.86
CA GLU A 22 -3.24 13.59 -2.81
C GLU A 22 -2.79 13.15 -1.41
N SER A 23 -2.66 11.83 -1.17
CA SER A 23 -2.14 11.29 0.09
C SER A 23 -0.70 11.73 0.36
N ILE A 24 0.18 11.60 -0.64
CA ILE A 24 1.60 12.01 -0.50
C ILE A 24 1.71 13.52 -0.28
N LYS A 25 0.93 14.34 -1.00
CA LYS A 25 0.94 15.80 -0.81
C LYS A 25 0.44 16.23 0.56
N LYS A 26 -0.58 15.54 1.07
CA LYS A 26 -1.19 15.83 2.38
C LYS A 26 -0.30 15.37 3.53
N PHE A 27 0.35 14.22 3.37
CA PHE A 27 1.23 13.62 4.36
C PHE A 27 2.61 13.29 3.75
N PRO A 28 3.45 14.28 3.43
CA PRO A 28 4.75 14.01 2.83
C PRO A 28 5.57 13.04 3.70
N PRO A 29 6.21 12.01 3.10
CA PRO A 29 7.04 11.06 3.83
C PRO A 29 8.15 11.78 4.61
N LYS A 30 8.01 11.87 5.94
CA LYS A 30 8.87 12.69 6.81
C LYS A 30 10.36 12.28 6.81
N ARG A 31 10.65 11.05 6.39
CA ARG A 31 12.02 10.50 6.35
C ARG A 31 12.76 10.83 5.05
N GLU A 32 12.06 11.41 4.09
CA GLU A 32 12.59 11.66 2.75
C GLU A 32 12.82 13.15 2.48
N SER A 33 13.76 13.44 1.58
CA SER A 33 14.00 14.82 1.17
C SER A 33 12.81 15.40 0.39
N ASP A 34 12.68 16.73 0.40
CA ASP A 34 11.65 17.42 -0.39
C ASP A 34 11.72 17.13 -1.89
N GLY A 35 12.92 16.82 -2.40
CA GLY A 35 13.08 16.42 -3.80
C GLY A 35 12.50 15.05 -4.10
N PHE A 36 12.57 14.12 -3.14
CA PHE A 36 12.12 12.75 -3.33
C PHE A 36 10.60 12.65 -3.46
N TRP A 37 9.84 13.19 -2.50
CA TRP A 37 8.38 13.05 -2.54
C TRP A 37 7.75 13.84 -3.71
N LYS A 38 8.37 14.96 -4.12
CA LYS A 38 7.95 15.69 -5.33
C LYS A 38 8.21 14.88 -6.59
N HIS A 39 9.36 14.21 -6.68
CA HIS A 39 9.64 13.30 -7.78
C HIS A 39 8.63 12.15 -7.82
N LEU A 40 8.32 11.57 -6.66
CA LEU A 40 7.32 10.51 -6.54
C LEU A 40 5.94 10.96 -7.05
N VAL A 41 5.47 12.13 -6.61
CA VAL A 41 4.23 12.75 -7.12
C VAL A 41 4.25 12.91 -8.65
N ASN A 42 5.36 13.36 -9.22
CA ASN A 42 5.49 13.51 -10.67
C ASN A 42 5.41 12.16 -11.38
N CYS A 43 6.08 11.13 -10.86
CA CYS A 43 5.97 9.77 -11.40
C CYS A 43 4.51 9.30 -11.42
N TYR A 44 3.75 9.49 -10.34
CA TYR A 44 2.33 9.13 -10.31
C TYR A 44 1.51 9.92 -11.33
N GLN A 45 1.80 11.20 -11.52
CA GLN A 45 1.14 12.04 -12.54
C GLN A 45 1.43 11.52 -13.95
N GLU A 46 2.69 11.22 -14.26
CA GLU A 46 3.11 10.68 -15.55
C GLU A 46 2.45 9.33 -15.84
N ASN A 47 2.40 8.43 -14.85
CA ASN A 47 1.72 7.13 -14.99
C ASN A 47 0.22 7.29 -15.26
N LYS A 48 -0.44 8.22 -14.56
CA LYS A 48 -1.85 8.55 -14.82
C LYS A 48 -2.04 9.00 -16.27
N GLU A 49 -1.19 9.89 -16.78
CA GLU A 49 -1.27 10.36 -18.18
C GLU A 49 -1.02 9.23 -19.19
N LEU A 50 -0.14 8.27 -18.88
CA LEU A 50 0.09 7.09 -19.72
C LEU A 50 -1.16 6.21 -19.81
N ILE A 51 -1.90 6.03 -18.71
CA ILE A 51 -3.15 5.26 -18.70
C ILE A 51 -4.23 5.99 -19.52
N ILE A 52 -4.40 7.30 -19.32
CA ILE A 52 -5.39 8.13 -20.04
C ILE A 52 -5.13 8.11 -21.55
N ASN A 53 -3.86 8.27 -21.94
CA ASN A 53 -3.45 8.41 -23.33
C ASN A 53 -2.92 7.11 -23.95
N ALA A 54 -3.27 5.96 -23.36
CA ALA A 54 -2.74 4.66 -23.79
C ALA A 54 -2.97 4.42 -25.29
N GLU A 55 -1.90 4.10 -26.02
CA GLU A 55 -1.98 3.71 -27.43
C GLU A 55 -2.86 2.46 -27.60
N PRO A 56 -3.61 2.31 -28.70
CA PRO A 56 -4.52 1.18 -28.90
C PRO A 56 -3.90 -0.20 -28.68
N LYS A 57 -2.61 -0.38 -29.01
CA LYS A 57 -1.86 -1.64 -28.81
C LYS A 57 -1.63 -1.99 -27.34
N PHE A 58 -1.62 -1.00 -26.45
CA PHE A 58 -1.45 -1.15 -25.01
C PHE A 58 -2.78 -1.11 -24.24
N ARG A 59 -3.92 -1.00 -24.93
CA ARG A 59 -5.25 -1.03 -24.30
C ARG A 59 -5.72 -2.45 -23.95
N ASN A 60 -4.92 -3.14 -23.14
CA ASN A 60 -5.16 -4.50 -22.68
C ASN A 60 -4.82 -4.66 -21.19
N LEU A 61 -5.35 -5.70 -20.55
CA LEU A 61 -5.18 -5.91 -19.10
C LEU A 61 -3.74 -6.23 -18.69
N THR A 62 -2.94 -6.80 -19.59
CA THR A 62 -1.53 -7.09 -19.32
C THR A 62 -0.73 -5.80 -19.18
N SER A 63 -0.96 -4.84 -20.06
CA SER A 63 -0.34 -3.51 -19.96
C SER A 63 -0.76 -2.78 -18.67
N LEU A 64 -2.07 -2.76 -18.34
CA LEU A 64 -2.55 -2.16 -17.09
C LEU A 64 -1.97 -2.79 -15.82
N LYS A 65 -1.53 -4.05 -15.89
CA LYS A 65 -0.90 -4.70 -14.74
C LYS A 65 0.40 -4.01 -14.36
N TYR A 66 1.18 -3.53 -15.33
CA TYR A 66 2.40 -2.77 -15.05
C TYR A 66 2.06 -1.43 -14.39
N ASP A 67 1.03 -0.74 -14.87
CA ASP A 67 0.56 0.52 -14.25
C ASP A 67 0.08 0.29 -12.81
N TYR A 68 -0.63 -0.82 -12.56
CA TYR A 68 -1.01 -1.25 -11.21
C TYR A 68 0.21 -1.47 -10.32
N GLU A 69 1.21 -2.22 -10.79
CA GLU A 69 2.42 -2.49 -10.02
C GLU A 69 3.15 -1.18 -9.67
N VAL A 70 3.29 -0.26 -10.62
CA VAL A 70 3.92 1.04 -10.39
C VAL A 70 3.14 1.87 -9.38
N ILE A 71 1.81 1.89 -9.47
CA ILE A 71 1.00 2.69 -8.55
C ILE A 71 1.05 2.11 -7.13
N PHE A 72 0.87 0.80 -6.99
CA PHE A 72 0.59 0.17 -5.70
C PHE A 72 1.83 -0.31 -4.93
N THR A 73 2.98 -0.53 -5.57
CA THR A 73 4.17 -1.09 -4.89
C THR A 73 4.53 -0.32 -3.62
N GLN A 74 4.66 1.01 -3.71
CA GLN A 74 4.96 1.87 -2.56
C GLN A 74 3.93 1.72 -1.43
N PHE A 75 2.64 1.66 -1.75
CA PHE A 75 1.57 1.57 -0.74
C PHE A 75 1.39 0.16 -0.18
N GLN A 76 1.81 -0.87 -0.92
CA GLN A 76 1.84 -2.24 -0.42
C GLN A 76 3.06 -2.47 0.48
N GLU A 77 4.19 -1.85 0.19
CA GLU A 77 5.47 -2.08 0.87
C GLU A 77 5.78 -1.07 1.98
N GLY A 78 5.31 0.15 1.83
CA GLY A 78 5.56 1.23 2.76
C GLY A 78 4.70 1.16 4.03
N SER A 79 5.08 2.01 4.97
CA SER A 79 4.32 2.40 6.14
C SER A 79 4.39 3.92 6.28
N GLY A 80 3.41 4.53 6.93
CA GLY A 80 3.37 5.98 7.14
C GLY A 80 1.99 6.60 6.90
N GLU A 81 1.83 7.85 7.30
CA GLU A 81 0.56 8.57 7.22
C GLU A 81 0.04 8.71 5.77
N ASP A 82 0.91 8.83 4.77
CA ASP A 82 0.56 8.79 3.35
C ASP A 82 0.00 7.44 2.92
N VAL A 83 0.60 6.36 3.39
CA VAL A 83 0.16 4.99 3.07
C VAL A 83 -1.19 4.69 3.70
N GLU A 84 -1.37 5.06 4.96
CA GLU A 84 -2.64 4.87 5.65
C GLU A 84 -3.75 5.75 5.03
N GLU A 85 -3.45 7.00 4.66
CA GLU A 85 -4.41 7.87 3.98
C GLU A 85 -4.81 7.29 2.60
N PHE A 86 -3.86 6.74 1.86
CA PHE A 86 -4.13 6.08 0.59
C PHE A 86 -5.13 4.94 0.75
N TRP A 87 -4.86 3.98 1.64
CA TRP A 87 -5.74 2.82 1.83
C TRP A 87 -7.11 3.19 2.41
N ARG A 88 -7.16 4.16 3.33
CA ARG A 88 -8.42 4.73 3.84
C ARG A 88 -9.27 5.25 2.69
N ARG A 89 -8.69 6.02 1.78
CA ARG A 89 -9.41 6.60 0.63
C ARG A 89 -9.79 5.59 -0.44
N ILE A 90 -8.94 4.61 -0.73
CA ILE A 90 -9.29 3.47 -1.60
C ILE A 90 -10.60 2.81 -1.11
N LYS A 91 -10.72 2.60 0.20
CA LYS A 91 -11.91 2.01 0.83
C LYS A 91 -13.12 2.94 0.78
N GLU A 92 -12.96 4.22 1.14
CA GLU A 92 -14.06 5.21 1.12
C GLU A 92 -14.63 5.44 -0.28
N GLU A 93 -13.77 5.39 -1.29
CA GLU A 93 -14.15 5.57 -2.68
C GLU A 93 -14.67 4.27 -3.33
N ASN A 94 -14.76 3.18 -2.56
CA ASN A 94 -15.22 1.85 -2.99
C ASN A 94 -14.45 1.30 -4.20
N LEU A 95 -13.14 1.56 -4.27
CA LEU A 95 -12.30 1.04 -5.33
C LEU A 95 -11.98 -0.45 -5.10
N PRO A 96 -11.85 -1.28 -6.16
CA PRO A 96 -11.71 -2.73 -6.05
C PRO A 96 -10.29 -3.19 -5.68
N PHE A 97 -9.48 -2.33 -5.06
CA PHE A 97 -8.10 -2.62 -4.69
C PHE A 97 -8.01 -2.96 -3.21
N LYS A 98 -7.10 -3.86 -2.86
CA LYS A 98 -6.94 -4.34 -1.50
C LYS A 98 -5.49 -4.31 -1.08
N ARG A 99 -5.27 -3.88 0.16
CA ARG A 99 -3.97 -4.00 0.83
C ARG A 99 -3.68 -5.47 1.11
N GLU A 100 -2.44 -5.88 0.92
CA GLU A 100 -2.01 -7.23 1.23
C GLU A 100 -1.68 -7.38 2.71
N ASN A 101 -2.20 -8.44 3.35
CA ASN A 101 -1.84 -8.75 4.73
C ASN A 101 -0.44 -9.40 4.79
N LYS A 102 0.59 -8.57 4.92
CA LYS A 102 1.98 -9.02 5.07
C LYS A 102 2.27 -9.66 6.44
N MET A 103 1.43 -9.43 7.45
CA MET A 103 1.54 -10.07 8.78
C MET A 103 1.19 -11.56 8.76
N ALA A 104 0.50 -12.05 7.73
CA ALA A 104 0.17 -13.48 7.59
C ALA A 104 1.40 -14.39 7.70
N LYS A 105 2.54 -13.97 7.16
CA LYS A 105 3.81 -14.72 7.28
C LYS A 105 4.34 -14.75 8.71
N ILE A 106 4.24 -13.63 9.45
CA ILE A 106 4.68 -13.52 10.85
C ILE A 106 3.79 -14.39 11.74
N LEU A 107 2.48 -14.28 11.59
CA LEU A 107 1.48 -15.09 12.29
C LEU A 107 1.70 -16.59 12.07
N LYS A 108 1.91 -17.01 10.81
CA LYS A 108 2.21 -18.41 10.48
C LYS A 108 3.48 -18.94 11.15
N ARG A 109 4.54 -18.11 11.21
CA ARG A 109 5.83 -18.46 11.83
C ARG A 109 5.81 -18.36 13.35
N LYS A 110 4.84 -17.63 13.92
CA LYS A 110 4.68 -17.39 15.36
C LYS A 110 5.88 -16.70 16.03
N LYS A 111 6.61 -15.88 15.27
CA LYS A 111 7.76 -15.11 15.78
C LYS A 111 8.10 -13.92 14.89
N ILE A 112 8.63 -12.88 15.53
CA ILE A 112 9.33 -11.76 14.89
C ILE A 112 10.83 -12.09 14.85
N ASN A 113 11.45 -11.94 13.67
CA ASN A 113 12.84 -12.37 13.44
C ASN A 113 13.86 -11.25 13.54
N ASN A 114 13.49 -10.01 13.21
CA ASN A 114 14.40 -8.89 13.09
C ASN A 114 13.68 -7.57 13.37
N ASP A 115 14.46 -6.50 13.42
CA ASP A 115 13.98 -5.16 13.76
C ASP A 115 13.01 -4.61 12.72
N ILE A 116 13.22 -4.95 11.45
CA ILE A 116 12.33 -4.53 10.36
C ILE A 116 10.92 -5.11 10.57
N GLU A 117 10.81 -6.40 10.92
CA GLU A 117 9.51 -7.02 11.22
C GLU A 117 8.90 -6.46 12.51
N TYR A 118 9.73 -6.13 13.51
CA TYR A 118 9.27 -5.51 14.76
C TYR A 118 8.65 -4.13 14.49
N ASP A 119 9.38 -3.26 13.79
CA ASP A 119 8.94 -1.91 13.45
C ASP A 119 7.68 -1.97 12.58
N PHE A 120 7.68 -2.83 11.55
CA PHE A 120 6.52 -3.02 10.68
C PHE A 120 5.26 -3.42 11.48
N VAL A 121 5.33 -4.47 12.31
CA VAL A 121 4.16 -4.91 13.10
C VAL A 121 3.70 -3.80 14.02
N THR A 122 4.62 -3.08 14.67
CA THR A 122 4.28 -1.96 15.56
C THR A 122 3.55 -0.85 14.82
N ASP A 123 4.02 -0.49 13.63
CA ASP A 123 3.45 0.58 12.81
C ASP A 123 2.05 0.22 12.30
N VAL A 124 1.80 -1.05 11.94
CA VAL A 124 0.60 -1.43 11.17
C VAL A 124 -0.43 -2.28 11.93
N ILE A 125 -0.16 -2.73 13.16
CA ILE A 125 -1.08 -3.59 13.92
C ILE A 125 -2.46 -2.96 14.13
N VAL A 126 -2.51 -1.68 14.50
CA VAL A 126 -3.77 -0.96 14.74
C VAL A 126 -4.53 -0.71 13.43
N PRO A 127 -3.91 -0.14 12.37
CA PRO A 127 -4.58 0.03 11.07
C PRO A 127 -5.14 -1.29 10.52
N TYR A 128 -4.35 -2.37 10.54
CA TYR A 128 -4.79 -3.65 9.98
C TYR A 128 -5.98 -4.23 10.73
N GLN A 129 -6.07 -4.04 12.05
CA GLN A 129 -7.23 -4.47 12.83
C GLN A 129 -8.47 -3.64 12.44
N GLN A 130 -8.35 -2.32 12.33
CA GLN A 130 -9.45 -1.43 11.95
C GLN A 130 -9.94 -1.68 10.53
N GLU A 131 -9.04 -2.11 9.64
CA GLU A 131 -9.35 -2.51 8.28
C GLU A 131 -9.95 -3.92 8.18
N GLY A 132 -9.98 -4.68 9.28
CA GLY A 132 -10.46 -6.07 9.31
C GLY A 132 -9.51 -7.04 8.61
N MET A 133 -8.24 -6.66 8.44
CA MET A 133 -7.21 -7.51 7.83
C MET A 133 -6.65 -8.53 8.81
N ILE A 134 -6.73 -8.25 10.11
CA ILE A 134 -6.40 -9.16 11.21
C ILE A 134 -7.51 -9.17 12.25
N THR A 135 -7.68 -10.30 12.94
CA THR A 135 -8.65 -10.44 14.04
C THR A 135 -8.09 -9.96 15.38
N GLU A 136 -8.95 -9.81 16.38
CA GLU A 136 -8.53 -9.49 17.75
C GLU A 136 -7.62 -10.57 18.34
N GLU A 137 -7.87 -11.85 18.03
CA GLU A 137 -7.00 -12.96 18.46
C GLU A 137 -5.62 -12.86 17.80
N GLU A 138 -5.55 -12.48 16.52
CA GLU A 138 -4.28 -12.28 15.82
C GLU A 138 -3.50 -11.11 16.40
N VAL A 139 -4.17 -10.03 16.82
CA VAL A 139 -3.54 -8.89 17.53
C VAL A 139 -2.91 -9.35 18.85
N ILE A 140 -3.61 -10.17 19.63
CA ILE A 140 -3.07 -10.72 20.90
C ILE A 140 -1.81 -11.56 20.65
N LEU A 141 -1.82 -12.39 19.59
CA LEU A 141 -0.66 -13.20 19.21
C LEU A 141 0.52 -12.31 18.79
N LEU A 142 0.28 -11.28 17.96
CA LEU A 142 1.31 -10.36 17.51
C LEU A 142 1.95 -9.58 18.67
N ASN A 143 1.14 -9.08 19.62
CA ASN A 143 1.63 -8.44 20.84
C ASN A 143 2.50 -9.39 21.68
N THR A 144 2.13 -10.66 21.75
CA THR A 144 2.95 -11.69 22.41
C THR A 144 4.29 -11.86 21.70
N PHE A 145 4.31 -11.86 20.36
CA PHE A 145 5.55 -12.00 19.59
C PHE A 145 6.46 -10.78 19.70
N LEU A 146 5.89 -9.56 19.76
CA LEU A 146 6.62 -8.31 20.04
C LEU A 146 7.32 -8.39 21.40
N GLY A 147 6.60 -8.73 22.47
CA GLY A 147 7.20 -8.88 23.80
C GLY A 147 8.29 -9.95 23.87
N ASN A 148 8.10 -11.09 23.19
CA ASN A 148 9.12 -12.13 23.09
C ASN A 148 10.38 -11.69 22.32
N PHE A 149 10.25 -10.78 21.36
CA PHE A 149 11.39 -10.22 20.64
C PHE A 149 12.18 -9.25 21.52
N GLU A 150 11.51 -8.33 22.20
CA GLU A 150 12.13 -7.38 23.14
C GLU A 150 12.90 -8.08 24.26
N ASN A 151 12.31 -9.13 24.85
CA ASN A 151 12.94 -9.92 25.91
C ASN A 151 14.23 -10.63 25.45
N ARG A 152 14.31 -11.00 24.17
CA ARG A 152 15.52 -11.61 23.60
C ARG A 152 16.64 -10.60 23.38
N LYS A 153 16.30 -9.35 23.04
CA LYS A 153 17.28 -8.27 22.85
C LYS A 153 17.89 -7.75 24.15
N ARG A 154 17.18 -7.86 25.27
CA ARG A 154 17.64 -7.39 26.59
C ARG A 154 18.59 -8.37 27.29
N LYS A 155 18.75 -9.58 26.77
CA LYS A 155 19.70 -10.58 27.26
C LYS A 155 21.00 -10.52 26.47
#